data_AF-A0A258L382-F1
#
_entry.id   AF-A0A258L382-F1
#
_cell.length_a   1.000
_cell.length_b   1.000
_cell.length_c   1.000
_cell.angle_alpha   90.00
_cell.angle_beta   90.00
_cell.angle_gamma   90.00
#
_symmetry.space_group_name_H-M   'P 1'
#
loop_
_entity.id
_entity.type
_entity.pdbx_description
1 polymer ?
#
loop_
_entity_poly.entity_id
_entity_poly.type
_entity_poly.pdbx_seq_one_letter_code
_entity_poly.pdbx_strand_id
1 'polypeptide(L)'
;MIRLLHTLNKSDVLKAQGLEVLADDITIAVIHHQGNARAFWRQSDGAFEFIPAGSTQALYTVRDFDQVLERTNFYFDQRCCGH
;
A
#
# COMPACT_ATOMS: atom_id res chain seq x y z
N MET A 1 -11.34 6.63 1.42
CA MET A 1 -10.98 5.41 0.66
C MET A 1 -11.05 5.51 -0.85
N ILE A 2 -12.22 5.73 -1.46
CA ILE A 2 -12.44 5.38 -2.89
C ILE A 2 -11.42 6.03 -3.84
N ARG A 3 -11.08 7.32 -3.61
CA ARG A 3 -10.04 8.00 -4.38
C ARG A 3 -8.66 7.35 -4.23
N LEU A 4 -8.29 6.94 -3.00
CA LEU A 4 -7.00 6.34 -2.70
C LEU A 4 -6.86 4.96 -3.35
N LEU A 5 -7.92 4.14 -3.30
CA LEU A 5 -8.00 2.87 -4.00
C LEU A 5 -7.79 3.07 -5.51
N HIS A 6 -8.50 4.04 -6.11
CA HIS A 6 -8.38 4.32 -7.54
C HIS A 6 -6.97 4.82 -7.91
N THR A 7 -6.34 5.62 -7.06
CA THR A 7 -4.96 6.10 -7.25
C THR A 7 -3.95 4.94 -7.17
N LEU A 8 -4.05 4.09 -6.15
CA LEU A 8 -3.13 2.96 -5.98
C LEU A 8 -3.30 1.89 -7.07
N ASN A 9 -4.53 1.62 -7.52
CA ASN A 9 -4.78 0.72 -8.65
C ASN A 9 -4.22 1.23 -9.99
N LYS A 10 -3.82 2.50 -10.08
CA LYS A 10 -3.12 3.03 -11.25
C LYS A 10 -1.61 2.82 -11.20
N SER A 11 -1.05 2.39 -10.07
CA SER A 11 0.38 2.16 -9.95
C SER A 11 0.88 1.04 -10.88
N ASP A 12 1.78 1.40 -11.80
CA ASP A 12 2.47 0.43 -12.65
C ASP A 12 3.42 -0.47 -11.85
N VAL A 13 4.01 0.02 -10.76
CA VAL A 13 4.89 -0.76 -9.86
C VAL A 13 4.13 -1.92 -9.23
N LEU A 14 2.91 -1.67 -8.76
CA LEU A 14 2.06 -2.71 -8.18
C LEU A 14 1.63 -3.73 -9.24
N LYS A 15 1.18 -3.25 -10.40
CA LYS A 15 0.78 -4.11 -11.53
C LYS A 15 1.91 -5.00 -12.03
N ALA A 16 3.12 -4.45 -12.17
CA ALA A 16 4.30 -5.21 -12.60
C ALA A 16 4.64 -6.38 -11.67
N GLN A 17 4.25 -6.29 -10.40
CA GLN A 17 4.45 -7.33 -9.39
C GLN A 17 3.22 -8.24 -9.22
N GLY A 18 2.19 -8.09 -10.04
CA GLY A 18 0.94 -8.82 -9.87
C GLY A 18 0.26 -8.52 -8.53
N LEU A 19 0.42 -7.30 -8.03
CA LEU A 19 -0.21 -6.79 -6.82
C LEU A 19 -1.48 -6.02 -7.17
N GLU A 20 -2.46 -6.20 -6.30
CA GLU A 20 -3.80 -5.65 -6.37
C GLU A 20 -4.09 -4.90 -5.07
N VAL A 21 -5.02 -3.97 -5.11
CA VAL A 21 -5.37 -3.18 -3.93
C VAL A 21 -6.83 -3.42 -3.57
N LEU A 22 -7.07 -3.80 -2.32
CA LEU A 22 -8.39 -3.90 -1.73
C LEU A 22 -8.53 -2.83 -0.67
N ALA A 23 -9.70 -2.20 -0.57
CA ALA A 23 -9.95 -1.17 0.43
C ALA A 23 -11.28 -1.43 1.14
N ASP A 24 -11.29 -1.16 2.44
CA ASP A 24 -12.43 -1.15 3.35
C ASP A 24 -12.47 0.19 4.12
N ASP A 25 -13.46 0.43 4.98
CA ASP A 25 -13.71 1.70 5.67
C ASP A 25 -12.53 2.30 6.44
N ILE A 26 -11.56 1.48 6.85
CA ILE A 26 -10.40 1.94 7.62
C ILE A 26 -9.07 1.38 7.11
N THR A 27 -9.08 0.48 6.13
CA THR A 27 -7.87 -0.24 5.72
C THR A 27 -7.77 -0.34 4.20
N ILE A 28 -6.56 -0.21 3.68
CA ILE A 28 -6.23 -0.48 2.27
C ILE A 28 -5.15 -1.54 2.25
N ALA A 29 -5.48 -2.74 1.81
CA ALA A 29 -4.55 -3.85 1.68
C ALA A 29 -3.96 -3.90 0.27
N VAL A 30 -2.64 -4.08 0.18
CA VAL A 30 -1.93 -4.43 -1.05
C VAL A 30 -1.69 -5.94 -1.01
N ILE A 31 -2.31 -6.66 -1.94
CA ILE A 31 -2.40 -8.12 -1.96
C ILE A 31 -1.83 -8.65 -3.27
N HIS A 32 -1.11 -9.76 -3.22
CA HIS A 32 -0.69 -10.47 -4.42
C HIS A 32 -1.86 -11.27 -4.99
N HIS A 33 -1.97 -11.42 -6.32
CA HIS A 33 -3.07 -12.16 -6.98
C HIS A 33 -3.29 -13.60 -6.47
N GLN A 34 -2.30 -14.17 -5.78
CA GLN A 34 -2.38 -15.47 -5.10
C GLN A 34 -3.04 -15.41 -3.71
N GLY A 35 -3.61 -14.26 -3.31
CA GLY A 35 -4.34 -14.06 -2.06
C GLY A 35 -3.48 -13.65 -0.85
N ASN A 36 -2.18 -13.41 -1.03
CA ASN A 36 -1.27 -13.08 0.07
C ASN A 36 -1.13 -11.56 0.24
N ALA A 37 -1.54 -11.03 1.40
CA ALA A 37 -1.31 -9.64 1.75
C ALA A 37 0.19 -9.34 1.86
N ARG A 38 0.64 -8.25 1.23
CA ARG A 38 2.04 -7.82 1.20
C ARG A 38 2.29 -6.59 2.05
N ALA A 39 1.29 -5.72 2.15
CA ALA A 39 1.26 -4.60 3.07
C ALA A 39 -0.17 -4.10 3.24
N PHE A 40 -0.40 -3.25 4.22
CA PHE A 40 -1.65 -2.53 4.38
C PHE A 40 -1.42 -1.13 4.90
N TRP A 41 -2.27 -0.21 4.48
CA TRP A 41 -2.42 1.11 5.05
C TRP A 41 -3.61 1.10 5.98
N ARG A 42 -3.40 1.44 7.25
CA ARG A 42 -4.47 1.67 8.21
C ARG A 42 -4.72 3.17 8.33
N GLN A 43 -5.95 3.59 8.16
CA GLN A 43 -6.37 4.95 8.44
C GLN A 43 -6.74 5.06 9.92
N SER A 44 -6.05 5.94 10.66
CA SER A 44 -6.32 6.21 12.07
C SER A 44 -6.15 7.70 12.33
N ASP A 45 -7.18 8.35 12.87
CA ASP A 45 -7.15 9.76 13.28
C ASP A 45 -6.66 10.75 12.19
N GLY A 46 -7.10 10.53 10.95
CA GLY A 46 -6.70 11.36 9.80
C GLY A 46 -5.26 11.11 9.29
N ALA A 47 -4.56 10.12 9.84
CA ALA A 47 -3.29 9.63 9.33
C ALA A 47 -3.44 8.26 8.65
N PHE A 48 -2.52 7.95 7.76
CA PHE A 48 -2.35 6.65 7.12
C PHE A 48 -1.05 6.03 7.63
N GLU A 49 -1.15 4.86 8.24
CA GLU A 49 -0.03 4.09 8.75
C GLU A 49 0.24 2.91 7.82
N PHE A 50 1.45 2.81 7.30
CA PHE A 50 1.82 1.69 6.44
C PHE A 50 2.45 0.57 7.25
N ILE A 51 1.89 -0.62 7.13
CA ILE A 51 2.31 -1.78 7.88
C ILE A 51 2.63 -2.89 6.85
N PRO A 52 3.90 -3.27 6.70
CA PRO A 52 4.28 -4.35 5.81
C PRO A 52 3.83 -5.71 6.39
N ALA A 53 3.57 -6.68 5.51
CA ALA A 53 3.19 -8.01 5.93
C ALA A 53 4.26 -8.64 6.84
N GLY A 54 3.81 -9.28 7.91
CA GLY A 54 4.69 -9.84 8.95
C GLY A 54 5.18 -8.84 9.98
N SER A 55 4.75 -7.57 9.91
CA SER A 55 5.03 -6.56 10.94
C SER A 55 3.76 -6.16 11.68
N THR A 56 3.90 -5.83 12.96
CA THR A 56 2.81 -5.27 13.80
C THR A 56 2.95 -3.76 13.99
N GLN A 57 4.05 -3.18 13.51
CA GLN A 57 4.38 -1.76 13.64
C GLN A 57 4.31 -1.08 12.27
N ALA A 58 3.89 0.19 12.29
CA ALA A 58 3.92 1.02 11.11
C ALA A 58 5.37 1.39 10.77
N LEU A 59 5.74 1.21 9.49
CA LEU A 59 7.05 1.61 8.98
C LEU A 59 7.10 3.13 8.72
N TYR A 60 5.98 3.71 8.30
CA TYR A 60 5.83 5.14 8.11
C TYR A 60 4.37 5.56 8.31
N THR A 61 4.19 6.82 8.72
CA THR A 61 2.89 7.47 8.91
C THR A 61 2.84 8.72 8.04
N VAL A 62 1.80 8.85 7.23
CA VAL A 62 1.59 10.02 6.35
C VAL A 62 0.19 10.59 6.58
N ARG A 63 -0.01 11.87 6.25
CA ARG A 63 -1.32 12.53 6.34
C ARG A 63 -1.90 12.93 4.99
N ASP A 64 -1.07 12.89 3.95
CA ASP A 64 -1.47 13.21 2.57
C ASP A 64 -1.68 11.96 1.73
N PHE A 65 -2.72 12.00 0.91
CA PHE A 65 -3.06 10.91 -0.01
C PHE A 65 -2.00 10.70 -1.09
N ASP A 66 -1.37 11.76 -1.60
CA ASP A 66 -0.29 11.63 -2.59
C ASP A 66 0.93 10.91 -2.02
N GLN A 67 1.24 11.14 -0.74
CA GLN A 67 2.32 10.44 -0.05
C GLN A 67 2.03 8.94 0.12
N VAL A 68 0.75 8.53 0.21
CA VAL A 68 0.40 7.11 0.27
C VAL A 68 0.81 6.38 -1.01
N LEU A 69 0.54 6.96 -2.19
CA LEU A 69 0.96 6.37 -3.46
C LEU A 69 2.48 6.33 -3.57
N GLU A 70 3.15 7.45 -3.30
CA GLU A 70 4.61 7.56 -3.38
C GLU A 70 5.30 6.51 -2.50
N ARG A 71 4.90 6.42 -1.24
CA ARG A 71 5.51 5.48 -0.29
C ARG A 71 5.21 4.03 -0.62
N THR A 72 4.01 3.74 -1.13
CA THR A 72 3.66 2.41 -1.60
C THR A 72 4.58 2.01 -2.75
N ASN A 73 4.69 2.86 -3.77
CA ASN A 73 5.56 2.60 -4.92
C ASN A 73 7.01 2.43 -4.48
N PHE A 74 7.53 3.32 -3.65
CA PHE A 74 8.89 3.23 -3.14
C PHE A 74 9.16 1.90 -2.41
N TYR A 75 8.26 1.46 -1.54
CA TYR A 75 8.41 0.20 -0.81
C TYR A 75 8.48 -1.02 -1.75
N PHE A 76 7.63 -1.03 -2.77
CA PHE A 76 7.53 -2.13 -3.71
C PHE A 76 8.55 -2.06 -4.86
N ASP A 77 9.05 -0.87 -5.19
CA ASP A 77 10.11 -0.64 -6.19
C ASP A 77 11.48 -1.07 -5.64
N GLN A 78 11.81 -0.69 -4.40
CA GLN A 78 13.04 -1.15 -3.72
C GLN A 78 13.10 -2.68 -3.58
N ARG A 79 11.94 -3.35 -3.53
CA ARG A 79 11.84 -4.82 -3.47
C ARG A 79 11.92 -5.47 -4.86
N CYS A 80 11.65 -4.74 -5.94
CA CYS A 80 11.74 -5.24 -7.32
C CYS A 80 13.17 -5.30 -7.84
N CYS A 81 13.98 -4.29 -7.53
CA CYS A 81 15.33 -4.14 -8.08
C CYS A 81 16.43 -4.64 -7.12
N GLY A 82 16.13 -5.68 -6.35
CA GLY A 82 17.16 -6.48 -5.67
C GLY A 82 17.87 -7.40 -6.66
N HIS A 83 18.62 -6.84 -7.61
CA HIS A 83 19.61 -7.54 -8.43
C HIS A 83 20.76 -6.61 -8.79
#